data_AF-A0A5C7PJ83-F1
#
_entry.id   AF-A0A5C7PJ83-F1
#
_cell.length_a   1.000
_cell.length_b   1.000
_cell.length_c   1.000
_cell.angle_alpha   90.00
_cell.angle_beta   90.00
_cell.angle_gamma   90.00
#
_symmetry.space_group_name_H-M   'P 1'
#
loop_
_entity.id
_entity.type
_entity.pdbx_description
1 polymer ?
#
loop_
_entity_poly.entity_id
_entity_poly.type
_entity_poly.pdbx_seq_one_letter_code
_entity_poly.pdbx_strand_id
1 'polypeptide(L)'
;MSKYVKIALTILFMLTPLYAVWMFYLVVMTLKRARDAKTLSLPATIMAMPLVWAGVLLDAIGNITICTVVFLELPQETLITSRLQRLILEEGWRSDLAGFICADLLNAFDPSGNHCK
;
A
#
# COMPACT_ATOMS: atom_id res chain seq x y z
N MET A 1 -7.44 9.68 -32.59
CA MET A 1 -7.14 10.03 -31.17
C MET A 1 -5.83 10.80 -31.10
N SER A 2 -5.84 12.01 -30.53
CA SER A 2 -4.68 12.92 -30.47
C SER A 2 -3.51 12.33 -29.65
N LYS A 3 -2.25 12.69 -29.98
CA LYS A 3 -1.03 12.29 -29.25
C LYS A 3 -1.16 12.60 -27.76
N TYR A 4 -1.71 13.76 -27.42
CA TYR A 4 -1.91 14.19 -26.04
C TYR A 4 -2.90 13.30 -25.28
N VAL A 5 -3.97 12.86 -25.95
CA VAL A 5 -4.97 11.94 -25.36
C VAL A 5 -4.34 10.58 -25.06
N LYS A 6 -3.48 10.07 -25.95
CA LYS A 6 -2.75 8.82 -25.70
C LYS A 6 -1.82 8.93 -24.49
N ILE A 7 -1.05 10.01 -24.40
CA ILE A 7 -0.14 10.26 -23.26
C ILE A 7 -0.93 10.34 -21.95
N ALA A 8 -2.03 11.09 -21.93
CA ALA A 8 -2.87 11.22 -20.75
C ALA A 8 -3.43 9.86 -20.29
N LEU A 9 -3.94 9.05 -21.22
CA LEU A 9 -4.45 7.71 -20.91
C LEU A 9 -3.34 6.78 -20.38
N THR A 10 -2.13 6.86 -20.94
CA THR A 10 -0.99 6.07 -20.47
C THR A 10 -0.59 6.45 -19.04
N ILE A 11 -0.54 7.75 -18.72
CA ILE A 11 -0.25 8.22 -17.35
C ILE A 11 -1.32 7.74 -16.39
N LEU A 12 -2.60 7.90 -16.74
CA LEU A 12 -3.71 7.44 -15.91
C LEU A 12 -3.65 5.94 -15.65
N PHE A 13 -3.33 5.15 -16.68
CA PHE A 13 -3.15 3.70 -16.55
C PHE A 13 -1.99 3.36 -15.61
N MET A 14 -0.89 4.11 -15.64
CA MET A 14 0.24 3.91 -14.73
C MET A 14 -0.06 4.31 -13.27
N LEU A 15 -0.95 5.27 -13.03
CA LEU A 15 -1.36 5.67 -11.68
C LEU A 15 -2.40 4.73 -11.06
N THR A 16 -3.17 4.03 -11.89
CA THR A 16 -4.20 3.08 -11.46
C THR A 16 -3.68 2.03 -10.47
N PRO A 17 -2.54 1.33 -10.69
CA PRO A 17 -2.05 0.33 -9.73
C PRO A 17 -1.59 0.94 -8.40
N LEU A 18 -1.00 2.15 -8.41
CA LEU A 18 -0.65 2.85 -7.17
C LEU A 18 -1.88 3.11 -6.31
N TYR A 19 -2.94 3.63 -6.95
CA TYR A 19 -4.20 3.86 -6.27
C TYR A 19 -4.88 2.57 -5.81
N ALA A 20 -4.78 1.49 -6.61
CA ALA A 20 -5.31 0.19 -6.25
C ALA A 20 -4.64 -0.39 -4.99
N VAL A 21 -3.31 -0.32 -4.90
CA VAL A 21 -2.56 -0.76 -3.71
C VAL A 21 -3.03 0.01 -2.47
N TRP A 22 -3.11 1.34 -2.55
CA TRP A 22 -3.57 2.16 -1.41
C TRP A 22 -5.03 1.87 -1.03
N MET A 23 -5.93 1.70 -2.00
CA MET A 23 -7.32 1.31 -1.75
C MET A 23 -7.41 -0.04 -1.03
N PHE A 24 -6.66 -1.06 -1.48
CA PHE A 24 -6.64 -2.36 -0.81
C PHE A 24 -6.06 -2.29 0.60
N TYR A 25 -5.05 -1.44 0.81
CA TYR A 25 -4.56 -1.13 2.15
C TYR A 25 -5.68 -0.60 3.07
N LEU A 26 -6.47 0.39 2.61
CA LEU A 26 -7.60 0.93 3.38
C LEU A 26 -8.65 -0.15 3.70
N VAL A 27 -8.95 -1.04 2.74
CA VAL A 27 -9.87 -2.16 2.94
C VAL A 27 -9.34 -3.12 4.02
N VAL A 28 -8.08 -3.55 3.91
CA VAL A 28 -7.47 -4.48 4.85
C VAL A 28 -7.38 -3.88 6.26
N MET A 29 -7.02 -2.59 6.39
CA MET A 29 -6.97 -1.92 7.69
C MET A 29 -8.36 -1.74 8.31
N THR A 30 -9.39 -1.50 7.50
CA THR A 30 -10.78 -1.46 7.97
C THR A 30 -11.22 -2.82 8.50
N LEU A 31 -10.89 -3.90 7.79
CA LEU A 31 -11.18 -5.28 8.23
C LEU A 31 -10.41 -5.63 9.51
N LYS A 32 -9.13 -5.24 9.60
CA LYS A 32 -8.32 -5.37 10.81
C LYS A 32 -8.98 -4.66 12.00
N ARG A 33 -9.45 -3.42 11.81
CA ARG A 33 -10.17 -2.65 12.84
C ARG A 33 -11.45 -3.36 13.30
N ALA A 34 -12.27 -3.85 12.36
CA ALA A 34 -13.52 -4.54 12.68
C ALA A 34 -13.26 -5.85 13.46
N ARG A 35 -12.22 -6.60 13.06
CA ARG A 35 -11.74 -7.78 13.76
C ARG A 35 -11.27 -7.44 15.17
N ASP A 36 -10.42 -6.43 15.33
CA ASP A 36 -9.85 -6.02 16.62
C ASP A 36 -10.94 -5.50 17.58
N ALA A 37 -11.98 -4.85 17.04
CA ALA A 37 -13.18 -4.44 17.77
C ALA A 37 -14.16 -5.59 18.06
N LYS A 38 -13.87 -6.83 17.63
CA LYS A 38 -14.76 -8.01 17.76
C LYS A 38 -16.16 -7.83 17.16
N THR A 39 -16.26 -6.99 16.13
CA THR A 39 -17.52 -6.71 15.40
C THR A 39 -17.64 -7.52 14.10
N LEU A 40 -16.57 -8.20 13.70
CA LEU A 40 -16.54 -8.99 12.47
C LEU A 40 -17.17 -10.37 12.70
N SER A 41 -18.36 -10.59 12.13
CA SER A 41 -19.04 -11.89 12.18
C SER A 41 -18.28 -12.97 11.38
N LEU A 42 -18.58 -14.24 11.63
CA LEU A 42 -17.98 -15.35 10.89
C LEU A 42 -18.27 -15.29 9.38
N PRO A 43 -19.53 -15.05 8.92
CA PRO A 43 -19.79 -14.90 7.48
C PRO A 43 -19.01 -13.73 6.86
N ALA A 44 -18.94 -12.59 7.56
CA ALA A 44 -18.17 -11.43 7.09
C ALA A 44 -16.67 -11.72 7.02
N THR A 45 -16.13 -12.48 7.98
CA THR A 45 -14.74 -12.94 7.97
C THR A 45 -14.44 -13.79 6.73
N ILE A 46 -15.32 -14.74 6.40
CA ILE A 46 -15.14 -15.59 5.21
C ILE A 46 -15.14 -14.75 3.92
N MET A 47 -16.03 -13.76 3.81
CA MET A 47 -16.07 -12.84 2.67
C MET A 47 -14.88 -11.87 2.62
N ALA A 48 -14.32 -11.52 3.77
CA ALA A 48 -13.14 -10.68 3.87
C ALA A 48 -11.86 -11.39 3.43
N MET A 49 -11.78 -12.72 3.60
CA MET A 49 -10.55 -13.48 3.32
C MET A 49 -10.00 -13.30 1.89
N PRO A 50 -10.81 -13.40 0.81
CA PRO A 50 -10.34 -13.13 -0.54
C PRO A 50 -9.79 -11.70 -0.71
N LEU A 51 -10.39 -10.71 -0.06
CA LEU A 51 -9.95 -9.31 -0.13
C LEU A 51 -8.60 -9.12 0.60
N VAL A 52 -8.42 -9.78 1.74
CA VAL A 52 -7.15 -9.76 2.48
C VAL A 52 -6.04 -10.41 1.65
N TRP A 53 -6.29 -11.58 1.07
CA TRP A 53 -5.33 -12.25 0.20
C TRP A 53 -4.97 -11.42 -1.04
N ALA A 54 -5.97 -10.82 -1.69
CA ALA A 54 -5.74 -9.92 -2.81
C ALA A 54 -4.92 -8.69 -2.39
N GLY A 55 -5.21 -8.11 -1.22
CA GLY A 55 -4.45 -6.98 -0.67
C GLY A 55 -2.99 -7.33 -0.42
N VAL A 56 -2.69 -8.46 0.21
CA VAL A 56 -1.31 -8.92 0.45
C VAL A 56 -0.58 -9.22 -0.85
N LEU A 57 -1.25 -9.83 -1.83
CA LEU A 57 -0.65 -10.10 -3.14
C LEU A 57 -0.34 -8.79 -3.89
N LEU A 58 -1.28 -7.84 -3.88
CA LEU A 58 -1.08 -6.53 -4.49
C LEU A 58 0.03 -5.73 -3.81
N ASP A 59 0.14 -5.82 -2.48
CA ASP A 59 1.23 -5.23 -1.72
C ASP A 59 2.58 -5.82 -2.17
N ALA A 60 2.69 -7.15 -2.27
CA ALA A 60 3.92 -7.79 -2.76
C ALA A 60 4.27 -7.41 -4.21
N ILE A 61 3.29 -7.40 -5.12
CA ILE A 61 3.49 -6.99 -6.52
C ILE A 61 3.89 -5.51 -6.60
N GLY A 62 3.21 -4.65 -5.83
CA GLY A 62 3.49 -3.22 -5.75
C GLY A 62 4.90 -2.94 -5.20
N ASN A 63 5.38 -3.76 -4.26
CA ASN A 63 6.74 -3.65 -3.75
C ASN A 63 7.79 -3.93 -4.84
N ILE A 64 7.57 -4.99 -5.63
CA ILE A 64 8.49 -5.38 -6.71
C ILE A 64 8.46 -4.39 -7.87
N THR A 65 7.28 -3.87 -8.22
CA THR A 65 7.09 -3.05 -9.42
C THR A 65 7.15 -1.55 -9.11
N ILE A 66 6.16 -1.04 -8.38
CA ILE A 66 5.97 0.39 -8.11
C ILE A 66 7.09 0.91 -7.21
N CYS A 67 7.35 0.25 -6.07
CA CYS A 67 8.34 0.74 -5.12
C CYS A 67 9.76 0.68 -5.67
N THR A 68 10.05 -0.25 -6.58
CA THR A 68 11.34 -0.26 -7.30
C THR A 68 11.57 1.00 -8.12
N VAL A 69 10.53 1.48 -8.80
CA VAL A 69 10.61 2.72 -9.59
C VAL A 69 10.63 3.94 -8.67
N VAL A 70 9.77 3.97 -7.65
CA VAL A 70 9.63 5.11 -6.73
C VAL A 70 10.89 5.33 -5.89
N PHE A 71 11.46 4.26 -5.33
CA PHE A 71 12.66 4.34 -4.49
C PHE A 71 13.95 4.10 -5.27
N LEU A 72 13.90 3.83 -6.58
CA LEU A 72 15.09 3.55 -7.41
C LEU A 72 16.01 2.50 -6.77
N GLU A 73 15.44 1.41 -6.29
CA GLU A 73 16.13 0.34 -5.55
C GLU A 73 15.31 -0.95 -5.67
N LEU A 74 15.96 -2.10 -5.83
CA LEU A 74 15.28 -3.40 -5.87
C LEU A 74 14.74 -3.78 -4.48
N PRO A 75 13.64 -4.56 -4.40
CA PRO A 75 13.09 -4.96 -3.12
C PRO A 75 14.03 -5.94 -2.40
N GLN A 76 14.25 -5.71 -1.10
CA GLN A 76 14.91 -6.66 -0.20
C GLN A 76 13.88 -7.42 0.65
N GLU A 77 12.66 -6.88 0.70
CA GLU A 77 11.50 -7.38 1.43
C GLU A 77 10.42 -7.88 0.48
N THR A 78 9.47 -8.64 1.00
CA THR A 78 8.31 -9.08 0.21
C THR A 78 7.25 -7.97 0.09
N LEU A 79 7.01 -7.19 1.14
CA LEU A 79 5.89 -6.24 1.25
C LEU A 79 6.35 -4.78 1.22
N ILE A 80 5.48 -3.87 0.75
CA ILE A 80 5.77 -2.42 0.76
C ILE A 80 5.93 -1.95 2.21
N THR A 81 5.06 -2.38 3.12
CA THR A 81 5.13 -1.98 4.53
C THR A 81 6.50 -2.31 5.15
N SER A 82 7.01 -3.52 4.93
CA SER A 82 8.32 -3.93 5.45
C SER A 82 9.46 -3.11 4.85
N ARG A 83 9.36 -2.79 3.56
CA ARG A 83 10.33 -1.93 2.90
C ARG A 83 10.30 -0.50 3.45
N LEU A 84 9.11 0.07 3.64
CA LEU A 84 8.94 1.40 4.23
C LEU A 84 9.52 1.44 5.66
N GLN A 85 9.25 0.41 6.48
CA GLN A 85 9.83 0.27 7.82
C GLN A 85 11.37 0.30 7.83
N ARG A 86 12.03 -0.31 6.84
CA ARG A 86 13.48 -0.18 6.69
C ARG A 86 13.88 1.22 6.25
N LEU A 87 13.24 1.74 5.19
CA LEU A 87 13.65 3.00 4.57
C LEU A 87 13.53 4.21 5.50
N ILE A 88 12.55 4.21 6.42
CA ILE A 88 12.43 5.30 7.42
C ILE A 88 13.59 5.33 8.42
N LEU A 89 14.38 4.26 8.53
CA LEU A 89 15.56 4.18 9.39
C LEU A 89 16.84 4.58 8.65
N GLU A 90 16.77 4.79 7.33
CA GLU A 90 17.89 5.25 6.52
C GLU A 90 18.00 6.79 6.54
N GLU A 91 19.04 7.31 5.88
CA GLU A 91 19.24 8.74 5.68
C GLU A 91 18.92 9.16 4.24
N GLY A 92 18.50 10.42 4.06
CA GLY A 92 18.28 11.05 2.76
C GLY A 92 16.87 10.89 2.21
N TRP A 93 16.70 11.22 0.93
CA TRP A 93 15.38 11.44 0.32
C TRP A 93 14.45 10.22 0.34
N ARG A 94 15.01 8.99 0.37
CA ARG A 94 14.21 7.75 0.47
C ARG A 94 13.54 7.66 1.83
N SER A 95 14.25 8.03 2.89
CA SER A 95 13.73 8.10 4.25
C SER A 95 12.67 9.18 4.36
N ASP A 96 12.92 10.37 3.80
CA ASP A 96 11.92 11.46 3.77
C ASP A 96 10.63 11.03 3.06
N LEU A 97 10.74 10.38 1.90
CA LEU A 97 9.60 9.90 1.14
C LEU A 97 8.87 8.75 1.85
N ALA A 98 9.60 7.78 2.41
CA ALA A 98 9.00 6.71 3.19
C ALA A 98 8.29 7.27 4.43
N GLY A 99 8.89 8.25 5.09
CA GLY A 99 8.32 8.98 6.21
C GLY A 99 7.02 9.68 5.85
N PHE A 100 6.98 10.40 4.73
CA PHE A 100 5.75 11.01 4.19
C PHE A 100 4.67 9.96 3.91
N ILE A 101 5.01 8.88 3.20
CA ILE A 101 4.03 7.82 2.89
C ILE A 101 3.45 7.24 4.19
N CYS A 102 4.30 6.90 5.15
CA CYS A 102 3.86 6.35 6.43
C CYS A 102 3.02 7.34 7.23
N ALA A 103 3.49 8.58 7.40
CA ALA A 103 2.85 9.59 8.22
C ALA A 103 1.52 10.07 7.64
N ASP A 104 1.49 10.39 6.34
CA ASP A 104 0.38 11.10 5.71
C ASP A 104 -0.59 10.19 4.95
N LEU A 105 -0.13 9.04 4.44
CA LEU A 105 -0.98 8.14 3.63
C LEU A 105 -1.46 6.90 4.39
N LEU A 106 -0.73 6.45 5.42
CA LEU A 106 -0.99 5.17 6.08
C LEU A 106 -1.42 5.33 7.55
N ASN A 107 -0.67 6.06 8.38
CA ASN A 107 -0.86 6.06 9.84
C ASN A 107 -2.28 6.42 10.30
N ALA A 108 -2.97 7.32 9.61
CA ALA A 108 -4.35 7.69 9.93
C ALA A 108 -5.36 6.52 9.81
N PHE A 109 -5.01 5.48 9.05
CA PHE A 109 -5.89 4.36 8.76
C PHE A 109 -5.48 3.06 9.46
N ASP A 110 -4.23 2.91 9.89
CA ASP A 110 -3.83 1.77 10.71
C ASP A 110 -4.42 1.89 12.13
N PRO A 111 -5.09 0.85 12.68
CA PRO A 111 -5.64 0.87 14.03
C PRO A 111 -4.64 1.21 15.15
N SER A 112 -3.35 0.92 14.94
CA SER A 112 -2.28 1.25 15.90
C SER A 112 -1.88 2.73 15.87
N GLY A 113 -2.31 3.48 14.85
CA GLY A 113 -1.86 4.85 14.58
C GLY A 113 -0.41 4.96 14.11
N ASN A 114 0.30 3.83 13.95
CA ASN A 114 1.66 3.83 13.45
C ASN A 114 1.95 2.55 12.66
N HIS A 115 1.75 2.65 11.35
CA HIS A 115 1.80 1.53 10.42
C HIS A 115 3.22 1.04 10.14
N CYS A 116 4.20 1.94 10.16
CA CYS A 116 5.60 1.65 9.78
C CYS A 116 6.54 1.56 11.00
N LYS A 117 6.04 1.14 12.16
CA LYS A 117 6.86 0.88 13.36
C LYS A 117 7.61 -0.43 13.31
#